data_AF-A0A1I2FWH3-F1
#
_entry.id   AF-A0A1I2FWH3-F1
#
_cell.length_a   1.000
_cell.length_b   1.000
_cell.length_c   1.000
_cell.angle_alpha   90.00
_cell.angle_beta   90.00
_cell.angle_gamma   90.00
#
_symmetry.space_group_name_H-M   'P 1'
#
loop_
_entity.id
_entity.type
_entity.pdbx_description
1 polymer ?
#
loop_
_entity_poly.entity_id
_entity_poly.type
_entity_poly.pdbx_seq_one_letter_code
_entity_poly.pdbx_strand_id
1 'polypeptide(L)'
;MTWQQKIISERYSGDAKRFEADFAEAVTEGNLHAVHWDDLIVDATTLPELKEAGRELIEINLGYLPPDNVMLPYEPYLRALIQAYWQSAIAGDEFLDQLEEHIKLIRNADMKHNTCLTYDEEIYQNFHKTYAPYGCAVRERLIRFLGYEPQLEHSLIAEMWLRDIMADDTYRFPDEITPDDIRAMTLVKYREILLQDGKEVADLSPLFPIR
;
A
#
# COMPACT_ATOMS: atom_id res chain seq x y z
N MET A 1 -21.97 -9.42 34.38
CA MET A 1 -22.20 -8.95 33.01
C MET A 1 -20.85 -8.78 32.36
N THR A 2 -20.55 -9.50 31.28
CA THR A 2 -19.25 -9.37 30.60
C THR A 2 -19.17 -8.05 29.84
N TRP A 3 -17.96 -7.57 29.56
CA TRP A 3 -17.77 -6.34 28.77
C TRP A 3 -18.42 -6.45 27.38
N GLN A 4 -18.38 -7.63 26.76
CA GLN A 4 -19.07 -7.92 25.50
C GLN A 4 -20.59 -7.77 25.61
N GLN A 5 -21.21 -8.38 26.63
CA GLN A 5 -22.66 -8.29 26.86
C GLN A 5 -23.12 -6.84 27.06
N LYS A 6 -22.31 -6.03 27.74
CA LYS A 6 -22.57 -4.61 27.94
C LYS A 6 -22.57 -3.85 26.61
N ILE A 7 -21.54 -4.02 25.78
CA ILE A 7 -21.43 -3.36 24.46
C ILE A 7 -22.57 -3.78 23.53
N ILE A 8 -22.89 -5.08 23.46
CA ILE A 8 -23.97 -5.59 22.63
C ILE A 8 -25.30 -4.94 23.02
N SER A 9 -25.58 -4.83 24.33
CA SER A 9 -26.81 -4.21 24.81
C SER A 9 -26.88 -2.69 24.62
N GLU A 10 -25.76 -1.98 24.82
CA GLU A 10 -25.73 -0.51 24.84
C GLU A 10 -25.53 0.11 23.45
N ARG A 11 -24.76 -0.53 22.57
CA ARG A 11 -24.39 0.02 21.24
C ARG A 11 -25.04 -0.72 20.07
N TYR A 12 -25.33 -2.00 20.24
CA TYR A 12 -25.89 -2.85 19.19
C TYR A 12 -27.34 -3.23 19.45
N SER A 13 -28.00 -2.63 20.45
CA SER A 13 -29.41 -2.89 20.79
C SER A 13 -29.74 -4.38 21.01
N GLY A 14 -28.76 -5.17 21.47
CA GLY A 14 -28.91 -6.62 21.65
C GLY A 14 -28.53 -7.46 20.41
N ASP A 15 -28.16 -6.85 19.29
CA ASP A 15 -27.78 -7.56 18.06
C ASP A 15 -26.34 -8.09 18.13
N ALA A 16 -26.21 -9.30 18.68
CA ALA A 16 -24.94 -9.99 18.81
C ALA A 16 -24.28 -10.32 17.46
N LYS A 17 -25.07 -10.58 16.41
CA LYS A 17 -24.54 -10.94 15.08
C LYS A 17 -23.90 -9.74 14.41
N ARG A 18 -24.54 -8.57 14.51
CA ARG A 18 -23.95 -7.33 14.01
C ARG A 18 -22.67 -6.97 14.78
N PHE A 19 -22.65 -7.16 16.09
CA PHE A 19 -21.44 -6.98 16.88
C PHE A 19 -20.30 -7.91 16.43
N GLU A 20 -20.58 -9.19 16.17
CA GLU A 20 -19.57 -10.14 15.70
C GLU A 20 -19.01 -9.77 14.31
N ALA A 21 -19.87 -9.29 13.40
CA ALA A 21 -19.46 -8.83 12.08
C ALA A 21 -18.58 -7.57 12.16
N ASP A 22 -19.07 -6.52 12.83
CA ASP A 22 -18.33 -5.26 12.99
C ASP A 22 -17.01 -5.48 13.78
N PHE A 23 -16.99 -6.41 14.74
CA PHE A 23 -15.77 -6.78 15.46
C PHE A 23 -14.77 -7.54 14.59
N ALA A 24 -15.24 -8.49 13.76
CA ALA A 24 -14.38 -9.22 12.83
C ALA A 24 -13.79 -8.29 11.77
N GLU A 25 -14.57 -7.34 11.27
CA GLU A 25 -14.11 -6.27 10.38
C GLU A 25 -13.04 -5.41 11.06
N ALA A 26 -13.31 -4.91 12.26
CA ALA A 26 -12.35 -4.08 13.01
C ALA A 26 -11.05 -4.83 13.37
N VAL A 27 -11.11 -6.14 13.66
CA VAL A 27 -9.90 -6.96 13.87
C VAL A 27 -9.13 -7.14 12.57
N THR A 28 -9.83 -7.34 11.45
CA THR A 28 -9.20 -7.48 10.13
C THR A 28 -8.50 -6.17 9.74
N GLU A 29 -9.18 -5.03 9.90
CA GLU A 29 -8.63 -3.69 9.67
C GLU A 29 -7.44 -3.40 10.61
N GLY A 30 -7.57 -3.71 11.91
CA GLY A 30 -6.48 -3.56 12.87
C GLY A 30 -5.25 -4.40 12.52
N ASN A 31 -5.45 -5.61 11.99
CA ASN A 31 -4.35 -6.47 11.55
C ASN A 31 -3.66 -5.95 10.28
N LEU A 32 -4.36 -5.22 9.41
CA LEU A 32 -3.73 -4.58 8.24
C LEU A 32 -2.68 -3.56 8.66
N HIS A 33 -2.91 -2.87 9.78
CA HIS A 33 -2.00 -1.83 10.29
C HIS A 33 -1.08 -2.31 11.42
N ALA A 34 -1.06 -3.61 11.71
CA ALA A 34 -0.25 -4.15 12.78
C ALA A 34 1.25 -4.07 12.44
N VAL A 35 2.04 -3.60 13.42
CA VAL A 35 3.50 -3.57 13.38
C VAL A 35 4.02 -4.53 14.45
N HIS A 36 5.00 -5.37 14.12
CA HIS A 36 5.63 -6.22 15.11
C HIS A 36 6.62 -5.42 15.97
N TRP A 37 6.64 -5.71 17.28
CA TRP A 37 7.58 -5.06 18.21
C TRP A 37 9.04 -5.26 17.81
N ASP A 38 9.39 -6.42 17.25
CA ASP A 38 10.74 -6.71 16.80
C ASP A 38 11.16 -5.78 15.65
N ASP A 39 10.25 -5.45 14.73
CA ASP A 39 10.52 -4.52 13.63
C ASP A 39 10.82 -3.10 14.16
N LEU A 40 10.07 -2.66 15.19
CA LEU A 40 10.33 -1.37 15.86
C LEU A 40 11.69 -1.34 16.57
N ILE A 41 12.08 -2.45 17.19
CA ILE A 41 13.39 -2.57 17.86
C ILE A 41 14.51 -2.50 16.81
N VAL A 42 14.38 -3.22 15.71
CA VAL A 42 15.38 -3.22 14.62
C VAL A 42 15.47 -1.83 13.97
N ASP A 43 14.34 -1.19 13.70
CA ASP A 43 14.27 0.19 13.19
C ASP A 43 14.96 1.19 14.12
N ALA A 44 14.77 1.06 15.43
CA ALA A 44 15.35 1.98 16.40
C ALA A 44 16.86 1.77 16.63
N THR A 45 17.38 0.58 16.32
CA THR A 45 18.75 0.17 16.69
C THR A 45 19.71 0.06 15.51
N THR A 46 19.22 -0.23 14.30
CA THR A 46 20.06 -0.39 13.11
C THR A 46 20.35 0.96 12.46
N LEU A 47 21.59 1.45 12.57
CA LEU A 47 22.10 2.63 11.86
C LEU A 47 21.13 3.82 11.87
N PRO A 48 20.65 4.27 13.05
CA PRO A 48 19.55 5.23 13.16
C PRO A 48 19.84 6.57 12.45
N GLU A 49 21.11 6.94 12.31
CA GLU A 49 21.54 8.13 11.58
C GLU A 49 21.27 8.07 10.07
N LEU A 50 21.03 6.88 9.52
CA LEU A 50 20.75 6.65 8.09
C LEU A 50 19.24 6.47 7.80
N LYS A 51 18.38 6.58 8.80
CA LYS A 51 16.92 6.36 8.65
C LYS A 51 16.28 7.22 7.58
N GLU A 52 16.55 8.53 7.61
CA GLU A 52 15.97 9.45 6.63
C GLU A 52 16.49 9.15 5.22
N ALA A 53 17.77 8.81 5.08
CA ALA A 53 18.34 8.43 3.78
C ALA A 53 17.75 7.12 3.24
N GLY A 54 17.48 6.13 4.12
CA GLY A 54 16.81 4.89 3.73
C GLY A 54 15.39 5.13 3.24
N ARG A 55 14.62 5.97 3.95
CA ARG A 55 13.26 6.39 3.54
C ARG A 55 13.24 7.19 2.26
N GLU A 56 14.17 8.13 2.10
CA GLU A 56 14.32 8.94 0.89
C GLU A 56 14.62 8.05 -0.33
N LEU A 57 15.47 7.02 -0.19
CA LEU A 57 15.68 6.04 -1.27
C LEU A 57 14.39 5.30 -1.64
N ILE A 58 13.55 4.95 -0.66
CA ILE A 58 12.26 4.31 -0.96
C ILE A 58 11.36 5.26 -1.74
N GLU A 59 11.21 6.48 -1.26
CA GLU A 59 10.35 7.49 -1.89
C GLU A 59 10.83 7.86 -3.29
N ILE A 60 12.15 8.03 -3.49
CA ILE A 60 12.72 8.33 -4.81
C ILE A 60 12.49 7.19 -5.81
N ASN A 61 12.53 5.93 -5.38
CA ASN A 61 12.41 4.79 -6.30
C ASN A 61 10.96 4.35 -6.52
N LEU A 62 10.06 4.56 -5.56
CA LEU A 62 8.64 4.22 -5.68
C LEU A 62 7.76 5.42 -6.09
N GLY A 63 8.21 6.63 -5.80
CA GLY A 63 7.47 7.89 -5.99
C GLY A 63 6.47 8.17 -4.86
N TYR A 64 6.48 7.33 -3.83
CA TYR A 64 5.70 7.48 -2.61
C TYR A 64 6.40 6.73 -1.48
N LEU A 65 6.05 7.06 -0.24
CA LEU A 65 6.53 6.35 0.94
C LEU A 65 5.42 5.37 1.42
N PRO A 66 5.64 4.05 1.36
CA PRO A 66 4.72 3.07 1.93
C PRO A 66 4.55 3.26 3.45
N PRO A 67 3.43 2.78 4.04
CA PRO A 67 3.20 2.91 5.46
C PRO A 67 4.19 2.07 6.29
N ASP A 68 4.38 2.43 7.57
CA ASP A 68 5.38 1.82 8.44
C ASP A 68 5.22 0.30 8.59
N ASN A 69 3.99 -0.22 8.65
CA ASN A 69 3.71 -1.67 8.70
C ASN A 69 4.21 -2.44 7.48
N VAL A 70 4.39 -1.77 6.34
CA VAL A 70 4.98 -2.35 5.13
C VAL A 70 6.49 -2.15 5.13
N MET A 71 6.97 -0.96 5.49
CA MET A 71 8.36 -0.55 5.32
C MET A 71 9.30 -1.08 6.40
N LEU A 72 8.88 -1.08 7.67
CA LEU A 72 9.75 -1.35 8.82
C LEU A 72 10.50 -2.70 8.75
N PRO A 73 9.91 -3.79 8.24
CA PRO A 73 10.64 -5.06 8.09
C PRO A 73 11.81 -5.01 7.11
N TYR A 74 11.83 -4.02 6.20
CA TYR A 74 12.75 -3.99 5.06
C TYR A 74 13.72 -2.80 5.11
N GLU A 75 13.29 -1.62 5.52
CA GLU A 75 14.08 -0.39 5.44
C GLU A 75 15.43 -0.44 6.19
N PRO A 76 15.58 -1.13 7.35
CA PRO A 76 16.88 -1.27 8.01
C PRO A 76 17.97 -1.89 7.13
N TYR A 77 17.61 -2.76 6.18
CA TYR A 77 18.55 -3.30 5.19
C TYR A 77 19.09 -2.21 4.26
N LEU A 78 18.25 -1.26 3.84
CA LEU A 78 18.67 -0.15 2.99
C LEU A 78 19.71 0.72 3.70
N ARG A 79 19.58 0.92 5.01
CA ARG A 79 20.59 1.64 5.80
C ARG A 79 21.95 0.92 5.75
N ALA A 80 21.95 -0.40 5.90
CA ALA A 80 23.16 -1.20 5.79
C ALA A 80 23.76 -1.13 4.37
N LEU A 81 22.91 -1.16 3.34
CA LEU A 81 23.31 -1.04 1.94
C LEU A 81 23.95 0.34 1.64
N ILE A 82 23.36 1.42 2.14
CA ILE A 82 23.91 2.79 2.07
C ILE A 82 25.27 2.85 2.74
N GLN A 83 25.39 2.32 3.97
CA GLN A 83 26.65 2.32 4.71
C GLN A 83 27.75 1.55 3.96
N ALA A 84 27.42 0.37 3.40
CA ALA A 84 28.35 -0.43 2.62
C ALA A 84 28.85 0.33 1.40
N TYR A 85 27.97 1.03 0.69
CA TYR A 85 28.35 1.86 -0.46
C TYR A 85 29.23 3.04 -0.05
N TRP A 86 28.87 3.79 1.00
CA TRP A 86 29.67 4.92 1.48
C TRP A 86 31.06 4.52 1.98
N GLN A 87 31.20 3.31 2.49
CA GLN A 87 32.49 2.73 2.91
C GLN A 87 33.26 2.09 1.74
N SER A 88 32.74 2.18 0.51
CA SER A 88 33.32 1.55 -0.69
C SER A 88 33.47 0.02 -0.55
N ALA A 89 32.64 -0.62 0.26
CA ALA A 89 32.61 -2.08 0.42
C ALA A 89 31.93 -2.78 -0.77
N ILE A 90 31.03 -2.07 -1.46
CA ILE A 90 30.36 -2.50 -2.69
C ILE A 90 30.52 -1.43 -3.77
N ALA A 91 30.49 -1.85 -5.04
CA ALA A 91 30.56 -0.94 -6.17
C ALA A 91 29.22 -0.20 -6.40
N GLY A 92 29.26 0.89 -7.17
CA GLY A 92 28.05 1.66 -7.50
C GLY A 92 26.99 0.84 -8.24
N ASP A 93 27.39 0.07 -9.26
CA ASP A 93 26.46 -0.76 -10.02
C ASP A 93 25.82 -1.85 -9.12
N GLU A 94 26.62 -2.49 -8.27
CA GLU A 94 26.14 -3.48 -7.30
C GLU A 94 25.19 -2.86 -6.26
N PHE A 95 25.45 -1.64 -5.82
CA PHE A 95 24.54 -0.89 -4.95
C PHE A 95 23.18 -0.65 -5.62
N LEU A 96 23.18 -0.22 -6.89
CA LEU A 96 21.95 0.05 -7.63
C LEU A 96 21.14 -1.23 -7.88
N ASP A 97 21.81 -2.33 -8.25
CA ASP A 97 21.14 -3.62 -8.46
C ASP A 97 20.48 -4.13 -7.16
N GLN A 98 21.20 -4.09 -6.04
CA GLN A 98 20.64 -4.51 -4.75
C GLN A 98 19.55 -3.57 -4.25
N LEU A 99 19.67 -2.26 -4.51
CA LEU A 99 18.67 -1.28 -4.17
C LEU A 99 17.36 -1.58 -4.93
N GLU A 100 17.41 -1.74 -6.25
CA GLU A 100 16.21 -2.01 -7.05
C GLU A 100 15.48 -3.26 -6.57
N GLU A 101 16.21 -4.36 -6.37
CA GLU A 101 15.64 -5.63 -5.90
C GLU A 101 14.99 -5.49 -4.51
N HIS A 102 15.63 -4.74 -3.61
CA HIS A 102 15.07 -4.52 -2.28
C HIS A 102 13.84 -3.62 -2.30
N ILE A 103 13.82 -2.59 -3.16
CA ILE A 103 12.65 -1.74 -3.35
C ILE A 103 11.47 -2.54 -3.95
N LYS A 104 11.72 -3.51 -4.85
CA LYS A 104 10.68 -4.43 -5.32
C LYS A 104 10.09 -5.24 -4.18
N LEU A 105 10.88 -5.70 -3.20
CA LEU A 105 10.35 -6.40 -2.02
C LEU A 105 9.37 -5.52 -1.23
N ILE A 106 9.73 -4.25 -1.02
CA ILE A 106 8.87 -3.29 -0.32
C ILE A 106 7.57 -3.05 -1.10
N ARG A 107 7.66 -2.79 -2.41
CA ARG A 107 6.48 -2.68 -3.29
C ARG A 107 5.61 -3.93 -3.19
N ASN A 108 6.18 -5.12 -3.29
CA ASN A 108 5.43 -6.37 -3.28
C ASN A 108 4.74 -6.60 -1.93
N ALA A 109 5.37 -6.19 -0.83
CA ALA A 109 4.75 -6.20 0.49
C ALA A 109 3.56 -5.24 0.57
N ASP A 110 3.68 -4.03 -0.01
CA ASP A 110 2.58 -3.06 -0.11
C ASP A 110 1.41 -3.61 -0.95
N MET A 111 1.71 -4.35 -2.03
CA MET A 111 0.70 -4.94 -2.91
C MET A 111 0.08 -6.25 -2.37
N LYS A 112 0.57 -6.80 -1.26
CA LYS A 112 0.27 -8.17 -0.79
C LYS A 112 -1.22 -8.47 -0.64
N HIS A 113 -2.02 -7.48 -0.23
CA HIS A 113 -3.48 -7.65 -0.06
C HIS A 113 -4.26 -7.64 -1.38
N ASN A 114 -3.60 -7.28 -2.47
CA ASN A 114 -4.18 -7.13 -3.80
C ASN A 114 -3.62 -8.17 -4.79
N THR A 115 -3.13 -9.31 -4.30
CA THR A 115 -2.58 -10.39 -5.14
C THR A 115 -3.63 -11.44 -5.54
N CYS A 116 -4.90 -11.26 -5.21
CA CYS A 116 -5.96 -12.17 -5.63
C CYS A 116 -6.28 -12.01 -7.12
N LEU A 117 -6.51 -13.14 -7.80
CA LEU A 117 -6.88 -13.18 -9.23
C LEU A 117 -8.27 -12.59 -9.47
N THR A 118 -9.18 -12.82 -8.54
CA THR A 118 -10.53 -12.27 -8.54
C THR A 118 -10.81 -11.70 -7.16
N TYR A 119 -11.46 -10.54 -7.13
CA TYR A 119 -12.01 -9.99 -5.90
C TYR A 119 -13.35 -10.65 -5.58
N ASP A 120 -13.68 -10.73 -4.29
CA ASP A 120 -14.98 -11.21 -3.85
C ASP A 120 -16.09 -10.24 -4.29
N GLU A 121 -17.29 -10.77 -4.51
CA GLU A 121 -18.47 -9.99 -4.92
C GLU A 121 -18.77 -8.84 -3.94
N GLU A 122 -18.48 -9.03 -2.66
CA GLU A 122 -18.63 -8.00 -1.63
C GLU A 122 -17.79 -6.75 -1.92
N ILE A 123 -16.57 -6.92 -2.45
CA ILE A 123 -15.68 -5.80 -2.82
C ILE A 123 -16.29 -5.02 -4.00
N TYR A 124 -16.84 -5.71 -5.00
CA TYR A 124 -17.55 -5.06 -6.11
C TYR A 124 -18.80 -4.31 -5.63
N GLN A 125 -19.57 -4.89 -4.73
CA GLN A 125 -20.71 -4.20 -4.12
C GLN A 125 -20.28 -2.98 -3.33
N ASN A 126 -19.17 -3.07 -2.59
CA ASN A 126 -18.60 -1.96 -1.85
C ASN A 126 -18.17 -0.84 -2.81
N PHE A 127 -17.48 -1.17 -3.90
CA PHE A 127 -17.08 -0.22 -4.94
C PHE A 127 -18.25 0.57 -5.54
N HIS A 128 -19.43 -0.05 -5.69
CA HIS A 128 -20.61 0.64 -6.21
C HIS A 128 -21.36 1.48 -5.17
N LYS A 129 -21.17 1.20 -3.87
CA LYS A 129 -21.87 1.89 -2.77
C LYS A 129 -21.04 3.02 -2.18
N THR A 130 -19.74 2.80 -1.99
CA THR A 130 -18.86 3.67 -1.22
C THR A 130 -18.35 4.81 -2.07
N TYR A 131 -18.61 6.03 -1.61
CA TYR A 131 -18.14 7.29 -2.21
C TYR A 131 -18.39 7.37 -3.73
N ALA A 132 -19.51 6.78 -4.18
CA ALA A 132 -19.90 6.73 -5.58
C ALA A 132 -19.85 8.09 -6.32
N PRO A 133 -20.17 9.25 -5.70
CA PRO A 133 -20.03 10.55 -6.35
C PRO A 133 -18.63 10.87 -6.87
N TYR A 134 -17.57 10.33 -6.24
CA TYR A 134 -16.18 10.57 -6.64
C TYR A 134 -15.69 9.62 -7.74
N GLY A 135 -16.48 8.62 -8.13
CA GLY A 135 -16.04 7.60 -9.08
C GLY A 135 -15.64 8.14 -10.45
N CYS A 136 -16.36 9.15 -10.97
CA CYS A 136 -15.99 9.78 -12.24
C CYS A 136 -14.66 10.53 -12.14
N ALA A 137 -14.49 11.33 -11.09
CA ALA A 137 -13.28 12.13 -10.87
C ALA A 137 -12.03 11.26 -10.69
N VAL A 138 -12.13 10.19 -9.90
CA VAL A 138 -11.04 9.24 -9.71
C VAL A 138 -10.67 8.52 -11.00
N ARG A 139 -11.67 8.06 -11.77
CA ARG A 139 -11.42 7.39 -13.05
C ARG A 139 -10.75 8.33 -14.05
N GLU A 140 -11.24 9.55 -14.20
CA GLU A 140 -10.62 10.55 -15.07
C GLU A 140 -9.18 10.86 -14.67
N ARG A 141 -8.93 10.95 -13.35
CA ARG A 141 -7.59 11.18 -12.80
C ARG A 141 -6.63 10.03 -13.12
N LEU A 142 -7.05 8.78 -12.91
CA LEU A 142 -6.27 7.58 -13.26
C LEU A 142 -6.01 7.51 -14.77
N ILE A 143 -7.03 7.73 -15.60
CA ILE A 143 -6.88 7.74 -17.06
C ILE A 143 -5.85 8.78 -17.50
N ARG A 144 -5.92 9.98 -16.93
CA ARG A 144 -5.02 11.09 -17.25
C ARG A 144 -3.56 10.72 -16.98
N PHE A 145 -3.26 10.09 -15.84
CA PHE A 145 -1.87 9.78 -15.47
C PHE A 145 -1.36 8.45 -16.00
N LEU A 146 -2.23 7.44 -16.18
CA LEU A 146 -1.88 6.19 -16.86
C LEU A 146 -1.75 6.34 -18.37
N GLY A 147 -2.50 7.28 -18.96
CA GLY A 147 -2.56 7.51 -20.41
C GLY A 147 -3.51 6.56 -21.16
N TYR A 148 -4.25 5.72 -20.45
CA TYR A 148 -5.26 4.80 -20.99
C TYR A 148 -6.32 4.49 -19.92
N GLU A 149 -7.44 3.91 -20.32
CA GLU A 149 -8.48 3.43 -19.41
C GLU A 149 -8.15 2.00 -18.93
N PRO A 150 -7.79 1.80 -17.65
CA PRO A 150 -7.53 0.47 -17.13
C PRO A 150 -8.82 -0.33 -17.01
N GLN A 151 -8.72 -1.66 -17.14
CA GLN A 151 -9.85 -2.54 -16.85
C GLN A 151 -10.16 -2.51 -15.35
N LEU A 152 -11.45 -2.63 -15.00
CA LEU A 152 -11.89 -2.53 -13.60
C LEU A 152 -11.20 -3.57 -12.70
N GLU A 153 -10.96 -4.78 -13.18
CA GLU A 153 -10.27 -5.83 -12.42
C GLU A 153 -8.82 -5.46 -12.04
N HIS A 154 -8.19 -4.54 -12.80
CA HIS A 154 -6.88 -3.97 -12.49
C HIS A 154 -6.99 -2.76 -11.56
N SER A 155 -8.03 -1.93 -11.73
CA SER A 155 -8.16 -0.63 -11.04
C SER A 155 -9.04 -0.63 -9.80
N LEU A 156 -9.82 -1.69 -9.52
CA LEU A 156 -10.88 -1.70 -8.50
C LEU A 156 -10.44 -1.09 -7.16
N ILE A 157 -9.40 -1.65 -6.54
CA ILE A 157 -8.93 -1.21 -5.22
C ILE A 157 -8.22 0.15 -5.30
N ALA A 158 -7.48 0.41 -6.39
CA ALA A 158 -6.86 1.73 -6.61
C ALA A 158 -7.93 2.84 -6.68
N GLU A 159 -9.03 2.57 -7.39
CA GLU A 159 -10.16 3.50 -7.46
C GLU A 159 -10.86 3.67 -6.10
N MET A 160 -11.10 2.59 -5.36
CA MET A 160 -11.71 2.68 -4.02
C MET A 160 -10.86 3.54 -3.09
N TRP A 161 -9.56 3.28 -3.06
CA TRP A 161 -8.66 4.01 -2.18
C TRP A 161 -8.57 5.51 -2.53
N LEU A 162 -8.48 5.86 -3.81
CA LEU A 162 -8.51 7.27 -4.22
C LEU A 162 -9.86 7.95 -3.92
N ARG A 163 -10.98 7.22 -3.95
CA ARG A 163 -12.28 7.76 -3.54
C ARG A 163 -12.33 8.04 -2.05
N ASP A 164 -11.76 7.16 -1.24
CA ASP A 164 -11.67 7.35 0.21
C ASP A 164 -10.86 8.62 0.53
N ILE A 165 -9.72 8.83 -0.15
CA ILE A 165 -8.92 10.06 0.01
C ILE A 165 -9.68 11.29 -0.48
N MET A 166 -10.37 11.22 -1.63
CA MET A 166 -11.18 12.34 -2.14
C MET A 166 -12.38 12.69 -1.25
N ALA A 167 -12.90 11.70 -0.51
CA ALA A 167 -13.98 11.89 0.43
C ALA A 167 -13.52 12.47 1.77
N ASP A 168 -12.21 12.44 2.05
CA ASP A 168 -11.62 13.08 3.23
C ASP A 168 -11.62 14.60 3.05
N ASP A 169 -12.46 15.29 3.82
CA ASP A 169 -12.60 16.76 3.79
C ASP A 169 -11.30 17.51 4.17
N THR A 170 -10.27 16.81 4.66
CA THR A 170 -8.99 17.41 5.05
C THR A 170 -7.99 17.56 3.89
N TYR A 171 -8.21 16.87 2.78
CA TYR A 171 -7.27 16.83 1.66
C TYR A 171 -7.97 17.12 0.34
N ARG A 172 -7.35 17.96 -0.48
CA ARG A 172 -7.79 18.21 -1.86
C ARG A 172 -6.69 17.81 -2.79
N PHE A 173 -6.99 16.86 -3.68
CA PHE A 173 -6.06 16.47 -4.73
C PHE A 173 -5.71 17.69 -5.60
N PRO A 174 -4.42 18.02 -5.73
CA PRO A 174 -3.97 19.01 -6.70
C PRO A 174 -4.15 18.47 -8.13
N ASP A 175 -4.07 19.34 -9.13
CA ASP A 175 -4.14 18.92 -10.53
C ASP A 175 -2.93 18.08 -10.96
N GLU A 176 -1.79 18.30 -10.32
CA GLU A 176 -0.52 17.59 -10.52
C GLU A 176 -0.57 16.17 -9.93
N ILE A 177 0.38 15.34 -10.35
CA ILE A 177 0.53 13.97 -9.83
C ILE A 177 1.00 14.01 -8.37
N THR A 178 0.43 13.14 -7.54
CA THR A 178 0.74 13.03 -6.11
C THR A 178 1.31 11.64 -5.78
N PRO A 179 1.94 11.47 -4.60
CA PRO A 179 2.36 10.14 -4.13
C PRO A 179 1.21 9.11 -4.10
N ASP A 180 0.00 9.53 -3.73
CA ASP A 180 -1.18 8.65 -3.74
C ASP A 180 -1.56 8.20 -5.15
N ASP A 181 -1.42 9.08 -6.15
CA ASP A 181 -1.61 8.70 -7.56
C ASP A 181 -0.57 7.68 -7.99
N ILE A 182 0.70 7.90 -7.64
CA ILE A 182 1.79 7.01 -8.03
C ILE A 182 1.59 5.62 -7.40
N ARG A 183 1.19 5.56 -6.13
CA ARG A 183 0.88 4.28 -5.46
C ARG A 183 -0.33 3.58 -6.09
N ALA A 184 -1.39 4.33 -6.41
CA ALA A 184 -2.56 3.79 -7.11
C ALA A 184 -2.20 3.25 -8.51
N MET A 185 -1.39 3.99 -9.28
CA MET A 185 -0.90 3.56 -10.59
C MET A 185 0.03 2.35 -10.50
N THR A 186 0.90 2.30 -9.48
CA THR A 186 1.76 1.14 -9.19
C THR A 186 0.91 -0.11 -8.97
N LEU A 187 -0.17 0.02 -8.18
CA LEU A 187 -1.11 -1.08 -7.96
C LEU A 187 -1.79 -1.55 -9.26
N VAL A 188 -2.27 -0.61 -10.10
CA VAL A 188 -2.88 -0.95 -11.39
C VAL A 188 -1.90 -1.72 -12.27
N LYS A 189 -0.66 -1.23 -12.41
CA LYS A 189 0.38 -1.88 -13.23
C LYS A 189 0.82 -3.23 -12.69
N TYR A 190 0.97 -3.34 -11.37
CA TYR A 190 1.27 -4.61 -10.74
C TYR A 190 0.15 -5.62 -10.98
N ARG A 191 -1.12 -5.21 -10.85
CA ARG A 191 -2.28 -6.07 -11.12
C ARG A 191 -2.40 -6.49 -12.58
N GLU A 192 -2.10 -5.60 -13.52
CA GLU A 192 -2.06 -5.95 -14.96
C GLU A 192 -1.14 -7.14 -15.22
N ILE A 193 0.09 -7.10 -14.71
CA ILE A 193 1.07 -8.17 -14.89
C ILE A 193 0.65 -9.41 -14.10
N LEU A 194 0.14 -9.24 -12.88
CA LEU A 194 -0.34 -10.34 -12.05
C LEU A 194 -1.42 -11.17 -12.76
N LEU A 195 -2.41 -10.51 -13.37
CA LEU A 195 -3.52 -11.21 -14.04
C LEU A 195 -3.10 -11.81 -15.39
N GLN A 196 -2.13 -11.21 -16.07
CA GLN A 196 -1.64 -11.69 -17.38
C GLN A 196 -0.63 -12.83 -17.25
N ASP A 197 0.38 -12.64 -16.40
CA ASP A 197 1.59 -13.47 -16.37
C ASP A 197 1.81 -14.16 -15.01
N GLY A 198 1.03 -13.82 -14.00
CA GLY A 198 1.08 -14.43 -12.66
C GLY A 198 1.98 -13.68 -11.69
N LYS A 199 1.92 -14.13 -10.42
CA LYS A 199 2.52 -13.43 -9.29
C LYS A 199 4.05 -13.31 -9.37
N GLU A 200 4.73 -14.37 -9.80
CA GLU A 200 6.20 -14.36 -9.89
C GLU A 200 6.69 -13.30 -10.88
N VAL A 201 6.00 -13.15 -12.01
CA VAL A 201 6.34 -12.13 -13.02
C VAL A 201 5.98 -10.73 -12.52
N ALA A 202 4.85 -10.57 -11.84
CA ALA A 202 4.47 -9.30 -11.21
C ALA A 202 5.49 -8.87 -10.13
N ASP A 203 5.96 -9.80 -9.31
CA ASP A 203 6.94 -9.55 -8.25
C ASP A 203 8.30 -9.10 -8.80
N LEU A 204 8.68 -9.59 -9.98
CA LEU A 204 9.92 -9.24 -10.67
C LEU A 204 9.77 -8.06 -11.64
N SER A 205 8.54 -7.58 -11.85
CA SER A 205 8.28 -6.49 -12.79
C SER A 205 9.07 -5.23 -12.41
N PRO A 206 9.46 -4.40 -13.39
CA PRO A 206 10.12 -3.13 -13.12
C PRO A 206 9.32 -2.23 -12.18
N LEU A 207 10.00 -1.38 -11.42
CA LEU A 207 9.35 -0.32 -10.65
C LEU A 207 8.64 0.65 -11.60
N PHE A 208 7.57 1.28 -11.11
CA PHE A 208 6.85 2.24 -11.92
C PHE A 208 7.74 3.46 -12.18
N PRO A 209 7.99 3.84 -13.45
CA PRO A 209 8.89 4.94 -13.75
C PRO A 209 8.26 6.26 -13.35
N ILE A 210 8.90 6.95 -12.40
CA ILE A 210 8.57 8.32 -12.04
C ILE A 210 9.18 9.20 -13.14
N ARG A 211 8.35 9.90 -13.92
CA ARG A 211 8.77 10.83 -14.97
C ARG A 211 8.55 12.26 -14.55
#